data_AF-A0A820HK23-F1
#
_entry.id   AF-A0A820HK23-F1
#
_cell.length_a   1.000
_cell.length_b   1.000
_cell.length_c   1.000
_cell.angle_alpha   90.00
_cell.angle_beta   90.00
_cell.angle_gamma   90.00
#
_symmetry.space_group_name_H-M   'P 1'
#
loop_
_entity.id
_entity.type
_entity.pdbx_description
1 polymer ?
#
loop_
_entity_poly.entity_id
_entity_poly.type
_entity_poly.pdbx_seq_one_letter_code
_entity_poly.pdbx_strand_id
1 'polypeptide(L)' 'MAAAIPRHLLETLVNCPSCLQRYTEPRVLPTCGSMCLENEWNEKYKRFCPVKTCRKEISSTINSLNDLPLNQTVIDLIKS' A
#
# COMPACT_ATOMS: atom_id res chain seq x y z
N MET A 1 2.92 8.71 -26.56
CA MET A 1 4.27 8.46 -26.01
C MET A 1 4.12 8.23 -24.52
N ALA A 2 4.20 6.98 -24.05
CA ALA A 2 4.21 6.70 -22.62
C ALA A 2 5.57 7.18 -22.08
N ALA A 3 5.56 8.11 -21.12
CA ALA A 3 6.77 8.54 -20.44
C ALA A 3 7.41 7.31 -19.77
N ALA A 4 8.64 6.97 -20.16
CA ALA A 4 9.39 5.90 -19.51
C ALA A 4 9.70 6.34 -18.07
N ILE A 5 8.97 5.79 -17.11
CA ILE A 5 9.19 6.05 -15.69
C ILE A 5 10.62 5.56 -15.35
N PRO A 6 11.48 6.41 -14.75
CA PRO A 6 12.82 5.99 -14.35
C PRO A 6 12.77 4.76 -13.44
N ARG A 7 13.64 3.76 -13.69
CA ARG A 7 13.62 2.47 -12.98
C ARG A 7 13.61 2.60 -11.46
N HIS A 8 14.39 3.54 -10.91
CA HIS A 8 14.44 3.80 -9.46
C HIS A 8 13.11 4.30 -8.88
N LEU A 9 12.33 5.06 -9.67
CA LEU A 9 10.98 5.49 -9.27
C LEU A 9 9.98 4.32 -9.36
N LEU A 10 10.16 3.44 -10.34
CA LEU A 10 9.35 2.23 -10.48
C LEU A 10 9.53 1.32 -9.27
N GLU A 11 10.77 1.14 -8.80
CA GLU A 11 11.09 0.36 -7.60
C GLU A 11 10.41 0.92 -6.35
N THR A 12 10.35 2.25 -6.19
CA THR A 12 9.60 2.86 -5.07
C THR A 12 8.08 2.71 -5.17
N LEU A 13 7.53 2.49 -6.37
CA LEU A 13 6.09 2.33 -6.60
C LEU A 13 5.63 0.88 -6.46
N VAL A 14 6.49 -0.09 -6.78
CA VAL A 14 6.18 -1.52 -6.71
C VAL A 14 6.58 -2.18 -5.39
N ASN A 15 7.31 -1.47 -4.53
CA ASN A 15 7.71 -1.96 -3.21
C ASN A 15 6.86 -1.33 -2.10
N CYS A 16 6.55 -2.11 -1.07
CA CYS A 16 5.86 -1.62 0.10
C CYS A 16 6.75 -0.71 0.95
N PRO A 17 6.29 0.50 1.36
CA PRO A 17 7.09 1.40 2.19
C PRO A 17 7.33 0.87 3.61
N SER A 18 6.56 -0.13 4.03
CA SER A 18 6.67 -0.78 5.33
C SER A 18 7.63 -1.98 5.28
N CYS A 19 7.31 -2.97 4.44
CA CYS A 19 8.04 -4.22 4.36
C CYS A 19 9.25 -4.18 3.39
N LEU A 20 9.39 -3.12 2.57
CA LEU A 20 10.38 -2.95 1.49
C LEU A 20 10.43 -4.09 0.46
N GLN A 21 9.46 -5.01 0.52
CA GLN A 21 9.27 -6.09 -0.43
C GLN A 21 8.35 -5.65 -1.56
N ARG A 22 8.53 -6.28 -2.72
CA ARG A 22 7.66 -6.08 -3.88
C ARG A 22 6.22 -6.49 -3.52
N TYR A 23 5.25 -5.68 -3.91
CA TYR A 23 3.85 -5.98 -3.60
C TYR A 23 3.40 -7.26 -4.29
N THR A 24 2.70 -8.11 -3.54
CA THR A 24 1.95 -9.24 -4.11
C THR A 24 0.49 -8.84 -4.29
N GLU A 25 -0.10 -8.27 -3.24
CA GLU A 25 -1.48 -7.78 -3.19
C GLU A 25 -1.52 -6.39 -2.54
N PRO A 26 -1.16 -5.33 -3.29
CA PRO A 26 -1.16 -3.97 -2.76
C PRO A 26 -2.59 -3.51 -2.51
N ARG A 27 -2.91 -3.04 -1.29
CA ARG A 27 -4.19 -2.40 -0.98
C ARG A 27 -4.02 -0.91 -0.76
N VAL A 28 -4.96 -0.12 -1.28
CA VAL A 28 -4.94 1.34 -1.19
C VAL A 28 -5.47 1.78 0.17
N LEU A 29 -4.62 2.48 0.91
CA LEU A 29 -4.95 3.21 2.11
C LEU A 29 -5.42 4.62 1.73
N PRO A 30 -6.54 5.12 2.29
CA PRO A 30 -7.11 6.42 1.92
C PRO A 30 -6.14 7.60 2.07
N THR A 31 -5.17 7.49 2.97
CA THR A 31 -4.35 8.61 3.43
C THR A 31 -2.86 8.50 3.08
N CYS A 32 -2.38 7.32 2.66
CA CYS A 32 -0.94 7.01 2.74
C CYS A 32 -0.39 6.16 1.58
N GLY A 33 -1.17 5.89 0.53
CA GLY A 33 -0.73 5.09 -0.62
C GLY A 33 -1.09 3.61 -0.48
N SER A 34 -0.20 2.69 -0.89
CA SER A 34 -0.49 1.24 -0.90
C SER A 34 0.27 0.49 0.19
N MET A 35 -0.22 -0.69 0.60
CA MET A 35 0.48 -1.55 1.56
C MET A 35 0.35 -3.05 1.24
N CYS A 36 1.38 -3.83 1.62
CA CYS A 36 1.41 -5.29 1.62
C CYS A 36 0.46 -5.85 2.71
N LEU A 37 -0.23 -6.96 2.42
CA LEU A 37 -1.10 -7.65 3.37
C LEU A 37 -0.31 -8.15 4.59
N GLU A 38 -0.99 -8.14 5.74
CA GLU A 38 -0.69 -8.88 6.97
C GLU A 38 0.34 -8.32 7.97
N ASN A 39 1.54 -7.88 7.57
CA ASN A 39 2.61 -7.78 8.58
C ASN A 39 2.52 -6.62 9.59
N GLU A 40 1.72 -5.57 9.34
CA GLU A 40 1.64 -4.42 10.27
C GLU A 40 0.22 -4.00 10.66
N TRP A 41 -0.83 -4.70 10.22
CA TRP A 41 -2.20 -4.39 10.66
C TRP A 41 -2.45 -4.95 12.05
N ASN A 42 -1.89 -4.28 13.05
CA ASN A 42 -2.03 -4.65 14.45
C ASN A 42 -3.47 -4.41 14.91
N GLU A 43 -4.13 -5.44 15.43
CA GLU A 43 -5.51 -5.35 15.91
C GLU A 43 -5.73 -4.27 16.98
N LYS A 44 -4.68 -3.90 17.71
CA LYS A 44 -4.70 -2.81 18.70
C LYS A 44 -4.77 -1.42 18.07
N TYR A 45 -4.34 -1.29 16.81
CA TYR A 45 -4.22 -0.04 16.07
C TYR A 45 -5.03 -0.04 14.76
N LYS A 46 -6.15 -0.81 14.69
CA LYS A 46 -7.02 -0.94 13.49
C LYS A 46 -7.45 0.41 12.88
N ARG A 47 -7.48 1.48 13.68
CA ARG A 47 -7.84 2.83 13.25
C ARG A 47 -6.66 3.68 12.81
N PHE A 48 -5.44 3.19 12.85
CA PHE A 48 -4.26 3.98 12.48
C PHE A 48 -3.55 3.37 11.30
N CYS A 49 -3.00 4.24 10.47
CA CYS A 49 -2.20 3.80 9.36
C CYS A 49 -0.96 3.05 9.88
N PRO A 50 -0.78 1.79 9.49
CA PRO A 50 0.41 1.00 9.85
C PRO A 50 1.71 1.60 9.30
N VAL A 51 1.62 2.38 8.21
CA VAL A 51 2.78 3.08 7.65
C VAL A 51 3.30 4.09 8.67
N LYS A 52 4.50 3.80 9.22
CA LYS A 52 5.16 4.59 10.27
C LYS A 52 5.31 6.08 9.95
N THR A 53 5.46 6.43 8.68
CA THR A 53 5.60 7.82 8.21
C THR A 53 4.27 8.55 8.12
N CYS A 54 3.16 7.82 8.02
CA CYS A 54 1.86 8.43 7.87
C CYS A 54 1.12 8.57 9.21
N ARG A 55 1.03 7.48 10.01
CA ARG A 55 0.33 7.41 11.32
C ARG A 55 -1.01 8.17 11.39
N LYS A 56 -1.68 8.35 10.26
CA LYS A 56 -2.98 9.02 10.18
C LYS A 56 -4.07 8.06 10.62
N GLU A 57 -5.13 8.59 11.21
CA GLU A 57 -6.31 7.81 11.51
C GLU A 57 -6.98 7.36 10.20
N ILE A 58 -7.17 6.06 10.06
CA ILE A 58 -7.96 5.43 9.01
C ILE A 58 -9.40 5.41 9.50
N SER A 59 -10.32 5.79 8.61
CA SER A 59 -11.76 5.88 8.87
C SER A 59 -12.28 4.72 9.72
N SER A 60 -13.15 5.04 10.68
CA SER A 60 -13.82 4.09 11.58
C SER A 60 -14.69 3.05 10.87
N THR A 61 -14.90 3.19 9.56
CA THR A 61 -15.65 2.24 8.73
C THR A 61 -14.81 1.06 8.22
N ILE A 62 -13.48 1.12 8.33
CA ILE A 62 -12.58 0.06 7.85
C ILE A 62 -12.25 -0.86 9.02
N ASN A 63 -12.85 -2.05 9.03
CA ASN A 63 -12.69 -3.03 10.12
C ASN A 63 -11.56 -4.02 9.82
N SER A 64 -11.33 -4.30 8.53
CA SER A 64 -10.31 -5.22 8.05
C SER A 64 -9.50 -4.59 6.92
N LEU A 65 -8.23 -5.01 6.79
CA LEU A 65 -7.42 -4.66 5.62
C LEU A 65 -8.09 -5.15 4.32
N ASN A 66 -8.85 -6.24 4.39
CA ASN A 66 -9.54 -6.81 3.23
C ASN A 66 -10.69 -5.92 2.70
N ASP A 67 -11.18 -4.99 3.52
CA ASP A 67 -12.18 -3.99 3.11
C ASP A 67 -11.57 -2.90 2.22
N LEU A 68 -10.23 -2.78 2.20
CA LEU A 68 -9.54 -1.80 1.38
C LEU A 68 -9.47 -2.26 -0.09
N PRO A 69 -9.69 -1.36 -1.05
CA PRO A 69 -9.60 -1.71 -2.46
C PRO A 69 -8.16 -2.08 -2.84
N LEU A 70 -8.03 -3.06 -3.73
CA LEU A 70 -6.74 -3.42 -4.34
C LEU A 70 -6.25 -2.30 -5.26
N ASN A 71 -4.94 -2.08 -5.28
CA ASN A 71 -4.32 -1.13 -6.20
C ASN A 71 -4.02 -1.83 -7.54
N GLN A 72 -5.03 -1.89 -8.41
CA GLN A 72 -4.90 -2.53 -9.71
C GLN A 72 -3.79 -1.91 -10.56
N THR A 73 -3.59 -0.59 -10.49
CA THR A 73 -2.51 0.11 -11.21
C THR A 73 -1.13 -0.40 -10.84
N VAL A 74 -0.88 -0.66 -9.56
CA VAL A 74 0.41 -1.20 -9.10
C VAL A 74 0.56 -2.67 -9.51
N ILE A 75 -0.54 -3.44 -9.48
CA ILE A 75 -0.53 -4.84 -9.96
C ILE A 75 -0.18 -4.89 -11.45
N ASP A 76 -0.77 -4.02 -12.26
CA ASP A 76 -0.51 -3.94 -13.70
C ASP A 76 0.92 -3.49 -14.00
N LEU A 77 1.47 -2.58 -13.18
CA LEU A 77 2.89 -2.18 -13.24
C LEU A 77 3.86 -3.30 -12.86
N ILE A 78 3.47 -4.22 -11.97
CA ILE A 78 4.31 -5.34 -11.56
C ILE A 78 4.38 -6.43 -12.63
N LYS A 79 3.27 -6.61 -13.36
CA LYS A 79 3.12 -7.63 -14.42
C LYS A 79 3.65 -7.19 -15.79
N SER A 80 3.85 -5.88 -16.00
CA SER A 80 4.44 -5.32 -17.23
C SER A 80 5.96 -5.47 -17.24
#